data_AF-A0A9E5M9Q9-F1
#
_entry.id   AF-A0A9E5M9Q9-F1
#
_cell.length_a   1.000
_cell.length_b   1.000
_cell.length_c   1.000
_cell.angle_alpha   90.00
_cell.angle_beta   90.00
_cell.angle_gamma   90.00
#
_symmetry.space_group_name_H-M   'P 1'
#
loop_
_entity.id
_entity.type
_entity.pdbx_description
1 polymer ?
#
loop_
_entity_poly.entity_id
_entity_poly.type
_entity_poly.pdbx_seq_one_letter_code
_entity_poly.pdbx_strand_id
1 'polypeptide(L)'
;MTSSHFQKIDLPGREPLFTGKGWTAFWVALAFVCLCVPLMNLAVPAGHWLHFSDYAVSLIGKIMCYAICALAMDLIWGYTGILSLGHGLFFAMGGYAMGMYLMRQIGTDGNYKSNLPDFMVFLDWKELPWHWALSDSFVATLFLIVLVPAVVSGVFGYFAFRSRIKGVY
;
A
#
# COMPACT_ATOMS: atom_id res chain seq x y z
N MET A 1 -33.97 -38.62 35.32
CA MET A 1 -33.60 -38.72 33.89
C MET A 1 -34.00 -37.41 33.23
N THR A 2 -33.06 -36.50 33.04
CA THR A 2 -33.32 -35.17 32.48
C THR A 2 -32.67 -35.14 31.11
N SER A 3 -33.48 -35.27 30.06
CA SER A 3 -33.00 -35.22 28.67
C SER A 3 -32.59 -33.80 28.31
N SER A 4 -31.29 -33.56 28.15
CA SER A 4 -30.78 -32.29 27.64
C SER A 4 -31.06 -32.18 26.14
N HIS A 5 -32.07 -31.38 25.78
CA HIS A 5 -32.34 -30.99 24.41
C HIS A 5 -31.25 -30.01 23.93
N PHE A 6 -30.19 -30.52 23.31
CA PHE A 6 -29.26 -29.70 22.53
C PHE A 6 -29.93 -29.32 21.20
N GLN A 7 -30.52 -28.12 21.17
CA GLN A 7 -31.04 -27.53 19.94
C GLN A 7 -29.83 -27.20 19.04
N LYS A 8 -29.69 -27.95 17.92
CA LYS A 8 -28.66 -27.66 16.92
C LYS A 8 -28.90 -26.25 16.37
N ILE A 9 -27.98 -25.34 16.66
CA ILE A 9 -27.95 -24.01 16.05
C ILE A 9 -27.61 -24.21 14.59
N ASP A 10 -28.59 -24.02 13.71
CA ASP A 10 -28.38 -24.04 12.27
C ASP A 10 -27.84 -22.66 11.86
N LEU A 11 -26.55 -22.59 11.57
CA LEU A 11 -25.90 -21.35 11.19
C LEU A 11 -26.26 -21.05 9.73
N PRO A 12 -26.64 -19.81 9.37
CA PRO A 12 -26.87 -19.45 7.98
C PRO A 12 -25.62 -19.76 7.16
N GLY A 13 -25.81 -20.38 6.00
CA GLY A 13 -24.72 -20.72 5.09
C GLY A 13 -23.97 -19.48 4.62
N ARG A 14 -22.66 -19.61 4.36
CA ARG A 14 -21.87 -18.53 3.76
C ARG A 14 -22.36 -18.25 2.34
N GLU A 15 -23.14 -17.20 2.17
CA GLU A 15 -23.52 -16.72 0.85
C GLU A 15 -22.32 -16.00 0.18
N PRO A 16 -21.96 -16.36 -1.05
CA PRO A 16 -20.86 -15.71 -1.75
C PRO A 16 -21.23 -14.28 -2.15
N LEU A 17 -20.32 -13.32 -1.93
CA LEU A 17 -20.51 -11.90 -2.28
C LEU A 17 -20.84 -11.71 -3.77
N PHE A 18 -20.19 -12.47 -4.65
CA PHE A 18 -20.49 -12.55 -6.07
C PHE A 18 -20.62 -13.99 -6.54
N THR A 19 -21.45 -14.19 -7.57
CA THR A 19 -21.45 -15.44 -8.33
C THR A 19 -20.11 -15.64 -9.07
N GLY A 20 -19.80 -16.87 -9.49
CA GLY A 20 -18.56 -17.14 -10.25
C GLY A 20 -18.43 -16.29 -11.53
N LYS A 21 -19.57 -15.93 -12.15
CA LYS A 21 -19.61 -14.99 -13.29
C LYS A 21 -19.31 -13.54 -12.87
N GLY A 22 -19.74 -13.13 -11.67
CA GLY A 22 -19.42 -11.82 -11.13
C GLY A 22 -17.93 -11.66 -10.82
N TRP A 23 -17.31 -12.68 -10.21
CA TRP A 23 -15.87 -12.68 -9.94
C TRP A 23 -15.03 -12.64 -11.21
N THR A 24 -15.39 -13.42 -12.23
CA THR A 24 -14.70 -13.39 -13.53
C THR A 24 -14.85 -12.04 -14.22
N ALA A 25 -16.04 -11.45 -14.22
CA ALA A 25 -16.25 -10.10 -14.76
C ALA A 25 -15.39 -9.04 -14.03
N PHE A 26 -15.30 -9.11 -12.70
CA PHE A 26 -14.45 -8.22 -11.91
C PHE A 26 -12.96 -8.35 -12.29
N TRP A 27 -12.42 -9.57 -12.34
CA TRP A 27 -11.02 -9.80 -12.69
C TRP A 27 -10.71 -9.38 -14.13
N VAL A 28 -11.64 -9.61 -15.07
CA VAL A 28 -11.51 -9.15 -16.46
C VAL A 28 -11.51 -7.63 -16.53
N ALA A 29 -12.42 -6.96 -15.83
CA ALA A 29 -12.47 -5.50 -15.80
C ALA A 29 -11.19 -4.91 -15.18
N LEU A 30 -10.70 -5.51 -14.10
CA LEU A 30 -9.45 -5.11 -13.46
C LEU A 30 -8.25 -5.26 -14.40
N ALA A 31 -8.11 -6.44 -15.03
CA ALA A 31 -7.04 -6.70 -15.99
C ALA A 31 -7.12 -5.77 -17.21
N PHE A 32 -8.34 -5.50 -17.70
CA PHE A 32 -8.59 -4.57 -18.78
C PHE A 32 -8.09 -3.17 -18.42
N VAL A 33 -8.42 -2.62 -17.25
CA VAL A 33 -7.93 -1.31 -16.82
C VAL A 33 -6.40 -1.31 -16.69
N CYS A 34 -5.82 -2.33 -16.04
CA CYS A 34 -4.38 -2.42 -15.82
C CYS A 34 -3.56 -2.55 -17.11
N LEU A 35 -4.12 -3.15 -18.17
CA LEU A 35 -3.43 -3.34 -19.44
C LEU A 35 -3.74 -2.22 -20.45
N CYS A 36 -5.01 -1.86 -20.61
CA CYS A 36 -5.42 -0.90 -21.62
C CYS A 36 -4.94 0.51 -21.31
N VAL A 37 -4.97 0.95 -20.03
CA VAL A 37 -4.55 2.32 -19.69
C VAL A 37 -3.08 2.59 -20.04
N PRO A 38 -2.09 1.73 -19.68
CA PRO A 38 -0.70 1.91 -20.12
C PRO A 38 -0.52 1.71 -21.64
N LEU A 39 -1.21 0.73 -22.24
CA LEU A 39 -1.11 0.49 -23.68
C LEU A 39 -1.63 1.67 -24.50
N MET A 40 -2.70 2.31 -24.06
CA MET A 40 -3.27 3.50 -24.72
C MET A 40 -2.38 4.74 -24.55
N ASN A 41 -1.59 4.82 -23.47
CA ASN A 41 -0.58 5.85 -23.31
C ASN A 41 0.62 5.63 -24.26
N LEU A 42 1.09 4.39 -24.42
CA LEU A 42 2.30 4.07 -25.21
C LEU A 42 2.05 3.91 -26.72
N ALA A 43 0.95 3.27 -27.12
CA ALA A 43 0.72 2.87 -28.51
C ALA A 43 -0.03 3.93 -29.34
N VAL A 44 -0.71 4.87 -28.68
CA VAL A 44 -1.58 5.85 -29.35
C VAL A 44 -0.87 7.21 -29.41
N PRO A 45 -0.79 7.88 -30.57
CA PRO A 45 -0.20 9.21 -30.68
C PRO A 45 -0.95 10.27 -29.87
N ALA A 46 -0.24 11.26 -29.34
CA ALA A 46 -0.75 12.30 -28.44
C ALA A 46 -1.92 13.16 -28.98
N GLY A 47 -2.20 13.12 -30.29
CA GLY A 47 -3.31 13.84 -30.93
C GLY A 47 -4.60 13.05 -31.08
N HIS A 48 -4.62 11.77 -30.73
CA HIS A 48 -5.78 10.90 -30.91
C HIS A 48 -6.64 10.89 -29.63
N TRP A 49 -7.97 11.01 -29.78
CA TRP A 49 -8.98 10.94 -28.71
C TRP A 49 -8.88 9.76 -27.71
N LEU A 50 -8.21 8.67 -28.08
CA LEU A 50 -8.00 7.50 -27.21
C LEU A 50 -6.67 7.52 -26.44
N HIS A 51 -5.85 8.57 -26.60
CA HIS A 51 -4.56 8.69 -25.91
C HIS A 51 -4.77 9.08 -24.44
N PHE A 52 -4.18 8.30 -23.53
CA PHE A 52 -4.12 8.64 -22.12
C PHE A 52 -2.83 9.41 -21.83
N SER A 53 -2.94 10.59 -21.22
CA SER A 53 -1.77 11.35 -20.78
C SER A 53 -1.08 10.69 -19.58
N ASP A 54 0.21 10.95 -19.39
CA ASP A 54 0.98 10.42 -18.25
C ASP A 54 0.37 10.82 -16.90
N TYR A 55 -0.23 12.03 -16.86
CA TYR A 55 -1.01 12.49 -15.71
C TYR A 55 -2.22 11.61 -15.44
N ALA A 56 -3.01 11.26 -16.46
CA ALA A 56 -4.19 10.42 -16.30
C ALA A 56 -3.82 8.99 -15.85
N VAL A 57 -2.76 8.41 -16.43
CA VAL A 57 -2.23 7.11 -15.99
C VAL A 57 -1.81 7.16 -14.52
N SER A 58 -1.05 8.19 -14.13
CA SER A 58 -0.61 8.39 -12.74
C SER A 58 -1.78 8.60 -11.77
N LEU A 59 -2.80 9.36 -12.19
CA LEU A 59 -4.00 9.62 -11.39
C LEU A 59 -4.81 8.35 -11.18
N ILE A 60 -5.02 7.54 -12.22
CA ILE A 60 -5.71 6.24 -12.12
C ILE A 60 -4.95 5.32 -11.18
N GLY A 61 -3.63 5.20 -11.34
CA GLY A 61 -2.79 4.40 -10.44
C GLY A 61 -2.93 4.83 -8.98
N LYS A 62 -2.97 6.14 -8.72
CA LYS A 62 -3.17 6.71 -7.38
C LYS A 62 -4.54 6.35 -6.80
N ILE A 63 -5.62 6.46 -7.61
CA ILE A 63 -6.98 6.11 -7.18
C ILE A 63 -7.07 4.61 -6.86
N MET A 64 -6.51 3.74 -7.70
CA MET A 64 -6.50 2.28 -7.46
C MET A 64 -5.74 1.92 -6.19
N CYS A 65 -4.61 2.57 -5.92
CA CYS A 65 -3.86 2.39 -4.68
C CYS A 65 -4.72 2.71 -3.44
N TYR A 66 -5.43 3.85 -3.45
CA TYR A 66 -6.35 4.20 -2.36
C TYR A 66 -7.55 3.25 -2.26
N ALA A 67 -8.07 2.76 -3.39
CA ALA A 67 -9.16 1.78 -3.40
C ALA A 67 -8.75 0.46 -2.73
N ILE A 68 -7.53 -0.03 -2.98
CA ILE A 68 -7.00 -1.23 -2.32
C ILE A 68 -6.88 -1.00 -0.81
N CYS A 69 -6.36 0.15 -0.38
CA CYS A 69 -6.29 0.49 1.05
C CYS A 69 -7.68 0.55 1.70
N ALA A 70 -8.67 1.14 1.03
CA ALA A 70 -10.04 1.21 1.50
C ALA A 70 -10.67 -0.19 1.63
N LEU A 71 -10.51 -1.04 0.61
CA LEU A 71 -10.99 -2.43 0.63
C LEU A 71 -10.32 -3.27 1.74
N ALA A 72 -9.02 -3.08 1.98
CA ALA A 72 -8.33 -3.78 3.06
C ALA A 72 -8.89 -3.41 4.44
N MET A 73 -9.21 -2.12 4.66
CA MET A 73 -9.84 -1.67 5.91
C MET A 73 -11.28 -2.16 6.05
N ASP A 74 -12.05 -2.18 4.96
CA ASP A 74 -13.40 -2.74 4.93
C ASP A 74 -13.40 -4.25 5.25
N LEU A 75 -12.45 -5.01 4.71
CA LEU A 75 -12.35 -6.45 5.00
C LEU A 75 -11.93 -6.74 6.44
N ILE A 76 -10.91 -6.04 6.94
CA ILE A 76 -10.38 -6.31 8.28
C ILE A 76 -11.38 -5.83 9.35
N TRP A 77 -11.78 -4.56 9.30
CA TRP A 77 -12.64 -4.00 10.34
C TRP A 77 -14.13 -4.23 10.04
N GLY A 78 -14.57 -4.04 8.80
CA GLY A 78 -15.98 -4.19 8.42
C GLY A 78 -16.44 -5.65 8.39
N TYR A 79 -15.72 -6.54 7.69
CA TYR A 79 -16.15 -7.93 7.51
C TYR A 79 -15.67 -8.87 8.63
N THR A 80 -14.38 -8.85 8.98
CA THR A 80 -13.85 -9.77 10.00
C THR A 80 -14.03 -9.29 11.44
N GLY A 81 -14.27 -7.99 11.65
CA GLY A 81 -14.41 -7.39 12.99
C GLY A 81 -13.11 -7.39 13.80
N ILE A 82 -11.96 -7.62 13.16
CA ILE A 82 -10.65 -7.66 13.82
C ILE A 82 -9.97 -6.30 13.69
N LEU A 83 -9.27 -5.87 14.74
CA LEU A 83 -8.44 -4.67 14.68
C LEU A 83 -7.17 -4.92 13.86
N SER A 84 -6.94 -4.10 12.84
CA SER A 84 -5.66 -4.09 12.11
C SER A 84 -4.56 -3.52 13.00
N LEU A 85 -3.54 -4.31 13.36
CA LEU A 85 -2.37 -3.87 14.13
C LEU A 85 -1.39 -2.97 13.34
N GLY A 86 -1.85 -2.35 12.24
CA GLY A 86 -1.01 -1.47 11.44
C GLY A 86 0.03 -2.18 10.58
N HIS A 87 -0.20 -3.44 10.18
CA HIS A 87 0.75 -4.21 9.36
C HIS A 87 1.21 -3.46 8.09
N GLY A 88 0.31 -2.72 7.45
CA GLY A 88 0.63 -1.88 6.28
C GLY A 88 1.59 -0.74 6.59
N LEU A 89 1.59 -0.20 7.82
CA LEU A 89 2.52 0.85 8.25
C LEU A 89 3.96 0.33 8.26
N PHE A 90 4.18 -0.88 8.78
CA PHE A 90 5.51 -1.49 8.83
C PHE A 90 6.05 -1.76 7.42
N PHE A 91 5.19 -2.25 6.53
CA PHE A 91 5.55 -2.41 5.11
C PHE A 91 5.87 -1.06 4.45
N ALA A 92 5.04 -0.04 4.67
CA ALA A 92 5.23 1.29 4.11
C ALA A 92 6.54 1.95 4.57
N MET A 93 6.96 1.74 5.82
CA MET A 93 8.25 2.23 6.31
C MET A 93 9.44 1.58 5.60
N GLY A 94 9.38 0.27 5.34
CA GLY A 94 10.40 -0.42 4.54
C GLY A 94 10.42 0.08 3.09
N GLY A 95 9.25 0.19 2.47
CA GLY A 95 9.11 0.74 1.12
C GLY A 95 9.61 2.18 1.01
N TYR A 96 9.36 3.02 2.02
CA TYR A 96 9.87 4.39 2.09
C TYR A 96 11.40 4.42 2.16
N ALA A 97 12.02 3.55 2.96
CA ALA A 97 13.49 3.44 3.02
C ALA A 97 14.09 3.10 1.64
N MET A 98 13.48 2.15 0.91
CA MET A 98 13.89 1.85 -0.47
C MET A 98 13.64 3.03 -1.42
N GLY A 99 12.51 3.72 -1.26
CA GLY A 99 12.18 4.91 -2.04
C GLY A 99 13.20 6.02 -1.88
N MET A 100 13.72 6.24 -0.66
CA MET A 100 14.80 7.20 -0.41
C MET A 100 16.06 6.85 -1.22
N TYR A 101 16.46 5.57 -1.23
CA TYR A 101 17.61 5.10 -2.00
C TYR A 101 17.39 5.28 -3.51
N LEU A 102 16.25 4.86 -4.03
CA LEU A 102 15.94 4.99 -5.46
C LEU A 102 15.92 6.46 -5.91
N MET A 103 15.38 7.37 -5.09
CA MET A 103 15.40 8.80 -5.40
C MET A 103 16.82 9.40 -5.42
N ARG A 104 17.74 8.85 -4.62
CA ARG A 104 19.16 9.21 -4.71
C ARG A 104 19.85 8.68 -5.96
N GLN A 105 19.46 7.49 -6.43
CA GLN A 105 20.04 6.89 -7.64
C GLN A 105 19.66 7.64 -8.92
N ILE A 106 18.53 8.37 -8.93
CA ILE A 106 18.16 9.24 -10.06
C ILE A 106 19.19 10.36 -10.25
N GLY A 107 19.67 10.97 -9.16
CA GLY A 107 20.70 12.02 -9.21
C GLY A 107 20.44 13.09 -10.28
N THR A 108 21.42 13.31 -11.15
CA THR A 108 21.36 14.34 -12.21
C THR A 108 20.42 14.02 -13.36
N ASP A 109 19.83 12.83 -13.40
CA ASP A 109 18.82 12.44 -14.40
C ASP A 109 17.43 13.00 -14.06
N GLY A 110 17.29 13.63 -12.88
CA GLY A 110 16.10 14.37 -12.48
C GLY A 110 15.90 15.67 -13.27
N ASN A 111 14.71 16.24 -13.17
CA ASN A 111 14.32 17.45 -13.89
C ASN A 111 15.21 18.66 -13.52
N TYR A 112 15.65 18.75 -12.26
CA TYR A 112 16.51 19.83 -11.78
C TYR A 112 18.01 19.55 -11.90
N LYS A 113 18.40 18.37 -12.39
CA LYS A 113 19.81 17.94 -12.59
C LYS A 113 20.71 18.17 -11.37
N SER A 114 20.17 17.93 -10.18
CA SER A 114 20.85 18.15 -8.90
C SER A 114 21.25 16.82 -8.25
N ASN A 115 22.20 16.85 -7.32
CA ASN A 115 22.51 15.71 -6.45
C ASN A 115 21.46 15.53 -5.34
N LEU A 116 20.58 16.51 -5.14
CA LEU A 116 19.43 16.38 -4.25
C LEU A 116 18.24 15.83 -5.03
N PRO A 117 17.38 15.00 -4.39
CA PRO A 117 16.11 14.59 -4.98
C PRO A 117 15.27 15.78 -5.46
N ASP A 118 14.62 15.65 -6.61
CA ASP A 118 13.88 16.75 -7.26
C ASP A 118 12.84 17.42 -6.34
N PHE A 119 12.15 16.66 -5.49
CA PHE A 119 11.17 17.23 -4.56
C PHE A 119 11.80 18.11 -3.48
N MET A 120 13.04 17.81 -3.06
CA MET A 120 13.78 18.64 -2.09
C MET A 120 14.19 19.96 -2.76
N VAL A 121 14.64 19.88 -4.01
CA VAL A 121 14.95 21.08 -4.80
C VAL A 121 13.71 21.95 -5.00
N PHE A 122 12.57 21.34 -5.33
CA PHE A 122 11.28 22.03 -5.44
C PHE A 122 10.86 22.75 -4.14
N LEU A 123 11.20 22.18 -2.97
CA LEU A 123 10.95 22.77 -1.65
C LEU A 123 12.04 23.76 -1.19
N ASP A 124 12.98 24.13 -2.08
CA ASP A 124 14.13 25.02 -1.84
C ASP A 124 15.15 24.51 -0.79
N TRP A 125 15.31 23.19 -0.66
CA TRP A 125 16.32 22.63 0.23
C TRP A 125 17.72 22.78 -0.39
N LYS A 126 18.69 23.15 0.44
CA LYS A 126 20.09 23.35 0.01
C LYS A 126 20.98 22.14 0.26
N GLU A 127 20.63 21.33 1.26
CA GLU A 127 21.42 20.19 1.69
C GLU A 127 20.51 19.02 2.09
N LEU A 128 21.08 17.81 2.05
CA LEU A 128 20.38 16.58 2.42
C LEU A 128 20.18 16.55 3.95
N PRO A 129 18.96 16.26 4.44
CA PRO A 129 18.75 16.12 5.89
C PRO A 129 19.52 14.93 6.46
N TRP A 130 19.86 15.03 7.74
CA TRP A 130 20.63 14.02 8.46
C TRP A 130 20.03 12.60 8.38
N HIS A 131 18.70 12.46 8.40
CA HIS A 131 18.04 11.15 8.35
C HIS A 131 18.08 10.49 6.96
N TRP A 132 18.43 11.25 5.91
CA TRP A 132 18.68 10.71 4.57
C TRP A 132 20.15 10.33 4.35
N ALA A 133 21.05 10.62 5.29
CA ALA A 133 22.49 10.41 5.10
C ALA A 133 22.87 8.96 4.75
N LEU A 134 22.10 7.97 5.24
CA LEU A 134 22.33 6.55 4.99
C LEU A 134 21.74 6.03 3.67
N SER A 135 20.92 6.83 2.98
CA SER A 135 20.20 6.41 1.78
C SER A 135 21.06 6.32 0.51
N ASP A 136 22.36 6.65 0.58
CA ASP A 136 23.27 6.53 -0.57
C ASP A 136 23.77 5.10 -0.78
N SER A 137 23.93 4.34 0.32
CA SER A 137 24.44 2.98 0.27
C SER A 137 23.30 1.98 0.17
N PHE A 138 23.40 1.08 -0.82
CA PHE A 138 22.45 -0.01 -0.99
C PHE A 138 22.40 -0.92 0.25
N VAL A 139 23.57 -1.27 0.80
CA VAL A 139 23.68 -2.13 1.98
C VAL A 139 23.07 -1.46 3.20
N ALA A 140 23.36 -0.17 3.43
CA ALA A 140 22.75 0.58 4.53
C ALA A 140 21.23 0.65 4.39
N THR A 141 20.74 0.83 3.16
CA THR A 141 19.30 0.83 2.85
C THR A 141 18.65 -0.52 3.17
N LEU A 142 19.27 -1.65 2.81
CA LEU A 142 18.77 -2.98 3.17
C LEU A 142 18.64 -3.16 4.69
N PHE A 143 19.63 -2.68 5.46
CA PHE A 143 19.53 -2.68 6.91
C PHE A 143 18.37 -1.80 7.41
N LEU A 144 18.19 -0.60 6.86
CA LEU A 144 17.09 0.30 7.24
C LEU A 144 15.71 -0.31 6.92
N ILE A 145 15.56 -0.98 5.78
CA ILE A 145 14.31 -1.65 5.36
C ILE A 145 13.86 -2.68 6.40
N VAL A 146 14.80 -3.35 7.08
CA VAL A 146 14.49 -4.36 8.10
C VAL A 146 14.44 -3.74 9.49
N LEU A 147 15.47 -2.98 9.87
CA LEU A 147 15.63 -2.46 11.22
C LEU A 147 14.58 -1.42 11.58
N VAL A 148 14.25 -0.49 10.67
CA VAL A 148 13.29 0.58 10.99
C VAL A 148 11.90 -0.01 11.26
N PRO A 149 11.32 -0.85 10.39
CA PRO A 149 10.05 -1.51 10.71
C PRO A 149 10.14 -2.42 11.94
N ALA A 150 11.24 -3.17 12.11
CA ALA A 150 11.40 -4.06 13.25
C ALA A 150 11.41 -3.29 14.59
N VAL A 151 12.19 -2.21 14.70
CA VAL A 151 12.25 -1.39 15.91
C VAL A 151 10.90 -0.75 16.20
N VAL A 152 10.26 -0.13 15.19
CA VAL A 152 8.97 0.52 15.38
C VAL A 152 7.88 -0.49 15.75
N SER A 153 7.87 -1.66 15.10
CA SER A 153 6.95 -2.76 15.44
C SER A 153 7.21 -3.33 16.84
N GLY A 154 8.48 -3.40 17.28
CA GLY A 154 8.86 -3.86 18.61
C GLY A 154 8.38 -2.90 19.70
N VAL A 155 8.56 -1.60 19.50
CA VAL A 155 8.04 -0.56 20.39
C VAL A 155 6.51 -0.62 20.44
N PHE A 156 5.86 -0.66 19.27
CA PHE A 156 4.40 -0.73 19.18
C PHE A 156 3.85 -1.99 19.86
N GLY A 157 4.40 -3.16 19.53
CA GLY A 157 4.01 -4.45 20.09
C GLY A 157 4.23 -4.50 21.60
N TYR A 158 5.33 -3.95 22.10
CA TYR A 158 5.60 -3.87 23.53
C TYR A 158 4.49 -3.10 24.27
N PHE A 159 4.10 -1.92 23.78
CA PHE A 159 3.01 -1.16 24.39
C PHE A 159 1.65 -1.84 24.20
N ALA A 160 1.36 -2.34 23.00
CA ALA A 160 0.10 -3.01 22.68
C ALA A 160 -0.15 -4.21 23.62
N PHE A 161 0.82 -5.11 23.78
CA PHE A 161 0.66 -6.30 24.62
C PHE A 161 0.76 -6.00 26.12
N ARG A 162 1.51 -4.98 26.53
CA ARG A 162 1.63 -4.60 27.95
C ARG A 162 0.41 -3.84 28.47
N SER A 163 -0.35 -3.19 27.60
CA SER A 163 -1.49 -2.34 27.98
C SER A 163 -2.67 -3.08 28.61
N ARG A 164 -2.66 -4.42 28.70
CA ARG A 164 -3.67 -5.27 29.40
C ARG A 164 -5.10 -4.73 29.24
N ILE A 165 -5.51 -4.43 28.01
CA ILE A 165 -6.84 -3.87 27.77
C ILE A 165 -7.88 -4.96 28.06
N LYS A 166 -8.47 -4.88 29.26
CA LYS A 166 -9.63 -5.65 29.67
C LYS A 166 -10.86 -4.82 29.38
N GLY A 167 -11.37 -4.97 28.16
CA GLY A 167 -12.63 -4.39 27.71
C GLY A 167 -13.13 -5.24 26.57
N VAL A 168 -14.44 -5.46 26.53
CA VAL A 168 -15.10 -6.20 25.47
C VAL A 168 -14.82 -5.46 24.16
N TYR A 169 -14.01 -6.08 23.30
CA TYR A 169 -13.88 -5.72 21.89
C TYR A 169 -14.93 -6.51 21.12
#